data_AF-A0A939WPB9-F1
#
_entry.id   AF-A0A939WPB9-F1
#
_cell.length_a   1.000
_cell.length_b   1.000
_cell.length_c   1.000
_cell.angle_alpha   90.00
_cell.angle_beta   90.00
_cell.angle_gamma   90.00
#
_symmetry.space_group_name_H-M   'P 1'
#
loop_
_entity.id
_entity.type
_entity.pdbx_description
1 polymer ?
#
loop_
_entity_poly.entity_id
_entity_poly.type
_entity_poly.pdbx_seq_one_letter_code
_entity_poly.pdbx_strand_id
1 'polypeptide(L)'
;PRDLTAAVRFYLGRDHTGAHGAEMDTRATLEVLKAQMAKYPSLPQSSAEMAELLSPRDPNVIGRNRELLWRDGELFVNFGKKKGEKLRDLLFREQNFLKWILKGDFDTEVKAVIRDLLEHGRLPAAPAAK
;
A
#
# COMPACT_ATOMS: atom_id res chain seq x y z
N PRO A 1 -1.87 5.11 -29.66
CA PRO A 1 -2.75 5.53 -28.53
C PRO A 1 -2.54 4.62 -27.32
N ARG A 2 -2.64 5.15 -26.09
CA ARG A 2 -2.62 4.37 -24.85
C ARG A 2 -4.01 4.42 -24.21
N ASP A 3 -4.97 3.75 -24.83
CA ASP A 3 -6.36 3.68 -24.39
C ASP A 3 -6.90 2.25 -24.48
N LEU A 4 -8.08 2.02 -23.91
CA LEU A 4 -8.70 0.70 -23.85
C LEU A 4 -9.02 0.16 -25.25
N THR A 5 -9.44 1.01 -26.19
CA THR A 5 -9.74 0.61 -27.58
C THR A 5 -8.52 0.04 -28.28
N ALA A 6 -7.36 0.70 -28.15
CA ALA A 6 -6.09 0.21 -28.68
C ALA A 6 -5.65 -1.10 -28.00
N ALA A 7 -5.86 -1.21 -26.68
CA ALA A 7 -5.54 -2.43 -25.93
C ALA A 7 -6.42 -3.62 -26.36
N VAL A 8 -7.73 -3.43 -26.52
CA VAL A 8 -8.66 -4.45 -27.01
C VAL A 8 -8.26 -4.94 -28.40
N ARG A 9 -7.92 -4.02 -29.32
CA ARG A 9 -7.42 -4.40 -30.65
C ARG A 9 -6.14 -5.21 -30.58
N PHE A 10 -5.17 -4.79 -29.77
CA PHE A 10 -3.86 -5.44 -29.69
C PHE A 10 -3.89 -6.80 -28.99
N TYR A 11 -4.61 -6.92 -27.88
CA TYR A 11 -4.62 -8.12 -27.05
C TYR A 11 -5.72 -9.11 -27.42
N LEU A 12 -6.86 -8.62 -27.90
CA LEU A 12 -8.04 -9.45 -28.18
C LEU A 12 -8.34 -9.58 -29.68
N GLY A 13 -7.65 -8.84 -30.54
CA GLY A 13 -7.80 -8.95 -32.00
C GLY A 13 -9.17 -8.52 -32.53
N ARG A 14 -9.93 -7.72 -31.76
CA ARG A 14 -11.27 -7.24 -32.10
C ARG A 14 -11.41 -5.74 -31.90
N ASP A 15 -12.46 -5.16 -32.47
CA ASP A 15 -12.84 -3.78 -32.17
C ASP A 15 -13.54 -3.66 -30.82
N HIS A 16 -13.33 -2.52 -30.15
CA HIS A 16 -14.02 -2.19 -28.91
C HIS A 16 -15.37 -1.55 -29.22
N THR A 17 -16.37 -2.38 -29.51
CA THR A 17 -17.74 -1.94 -29.79
C THR A 17 -18.47 -1.59 -28.48
N GLY A 18 -19.23 -0.48 -28.48
CA GLY A 18 -19.94 -0.02 -27.28
C GLY A 18 -19.05 0.61 -26.21
N ALA A 19 -17.87 1.11 -26.59
CA ALA A 19 -17.04 1.94 -25.73
C ALA A 19 -17.90 3.09 -25.14
N HIS A 20 -17.65 3.44 -23.87
CA HIS A 20 -18.42 4.39 -23.03
C HIS A 20 -19.55 3.80 -22.18
N GLY A 21 -19.80 2.49 -22.25
CA GLY A 21 -20.64 1.78 -21.27
C GLY A 21 -19.79 1.21 -20.14
N ALA A 22 -20.06 1.58 -18.88
CA ALA A 22 -19.25 1.15 -17.73
C ALA A 22 -19.10 -0.39 -17.63
N GLU A 23 -20.15 -1.15 -17.93
CA GLU A 23 -20.10 -2.61 -17.95
C GLU A 23 -19.19 -3.14 -19.09
N MET A 24 -19.34 -2.58 -20.29
CA MET A 24 -18.56 -3.00 -21.46
C MET A 24 -17.07 -2.71 -21.26
N ASP A 25 -16.76 -1.52 -20.75
CA ASP A 25 -15.39 -1.11 -20.45
C ASP A 25 -14.78 -2.00 -19.34
N THR A 26 -15.57 -2.36 -18.33
CA THR A 26 -15.14 -3.27 -17.25
C THR A 26 -14.82 -4.67 -17.80
N ARG A 27 -15.70 -5.21 -18.66
CA ARG A 27 -15.51 -6.53 -19.27
C ARG A 27 -14.30 -6.54 -20.21
N ALA A 28 -14.16 -5.52 -21.05
CA ALA A 28 -13.01 -5.35 -21.94
C ALA A 28 -11.70 -5.25 -21.15
N THR A 29 -11.70 -4.52 -20.04
CA THR A 29 -10.53 -4.41 -19.14
C THR A 29 -10.14 -5.77 -18.56
N LEU A 30 -11.12 -6.56 -18.10
CA LEU A 30 -10.87 -7.91 -17.57
C LEU A 30 -10.29 -8.85 -18.64
N GLU A 31 -10.85 -8.83 -19.86
CA GLU A 31 -10.36 -9.65 -20.96
C GLU A 31 -8.94 -9.26 -21.38
N VAL A 32 -8.66 -7.96 -21.47
CA VAL A 32 -7.31 -7.45 -21.76
C VAL A 32 -6.32 -7.90 -20.69
N LEU A 33 -6.67 -7.79 -19.40
CA LEU A 33 -5.81 -8.25 -18.31
C LEU A 33 -5.48 -9.75 -18.44
N LYS A 34 -6.48 -10.59 -18.72
CA LYS A 34 -6.27 -12.03 -18.94
C LYS A 34 -5.35 -12.30 -20.13
N ALA A 35 -5.53 -11.59 -21.23
CA ALA A 35 -4.67 -11.72 -22.41
C ALA A 35 -3.24 -11.25 -22.15
N GLN A 36 -3.05 -10.21 -21.33
CA GLN A 36 -1.72 -9.78 -20.87
C GLN A 36 -1.04 -10.86 -20.03
N MET A 37 -1.75 -11.46 -19.07
CA MET A 37 -1.21 -12.54 -18.24
C MET A 37 -0.81 -13.76 -19.05
N ALA A 38 -1.60 -14.13 -20.08
CA ALA A 38 -1.28 -15.24 -20.97
C ALA A 38 -0.09 -14.94 -21.90
N LYS A 39 0.02 -13.69 -22.38
CA LYS A 39 1.08 -13.28 -23.31
C LYS A 39 2.44 -13.09 -22.64
N TYR A 40 2.45 -12.67 -21.38
CA TYR A 40 3.67 -12.35 -20.63
C TYR A 40 3.80 -13.26 -19.39
N PRO A 41 4.37 -14.47 -19.55
CA PRO A 41 4.54 -15.40 -18.43
C PRO A 41 5.51 -14.90 -17.36
N SER A 42 6.29 -13.83 -17.64
CA SER A 42 7.13 -13.15 -16.67
C SER A 42 6.37 -12.23 -15.72
N LEU A 43 5.08 -11.97 -15.95
CA LEU A 43 4.26 -11.18 -15.03
C LEU A 43 3.93 -12.00 -13.77
N PRO A 44 3.81 -11.33 -12.61
CA PRO A 44 3.23 -11.91 -11.40
C PRO A 44 1.94 -12.70 -11.65
N GLN A 45 1.86 -13.91 -11.11
CA GLN A 45 0.68 -14.78 -11.27
C GLN A 45 -0.21 -14.81 -10.02
N SER A 46 0.26 -14.22 -8.92
CA SER A 46 -0.54 -14.02 -7.70
C SER A 46 -0.84 -12.54 -7.44
N SER A 47 -1.94 -12.28 -6.72
CA SER A 47 -2.30 -10.93 -6.29
C SER A 47 -1.25 -10.31 -5.37
N ALA A 48 -0.54 -11.12 -4.56
CA ALA A 48 0.52 -10.65 -3.68
C ALA A 48 1.76 -10.18 -4.46
N GLU A 49 2.24 -10.98 -5.41
CA GLU A 49 3.37 -10.59 -6.27
C GLU A 49 3.01 -9.39 -7.15
N MET A 50 1.77 -9.33 -7.63
CA MET A 50 1.30 -8.19 -8.42
C MET A 50 1.22 -6.91 -7.58
N ALA A 51 0.78 -7.02 -6.33
CA ALA A 51 0.79 -5.90 -5.40
C ALA A 51 2.23 -5.41 -5.12
N GLU A 52 3.19 -6.33 -4.94
CA GLU A 52 4.59 -5.97 -4.74
C GLU A 52 5.20 -5.27 -5.97
N LEU A 53 4.88 -5.73 -7.18
CA LEU A 53 5.35 -5.11 -8.42
C LEU A 53 4.77 -3.70 -8.62
N LEU A 54 3.47 -3.52 -8.37
CA LEU A 54 2.75 -2.27 -8.65
C LEU A 54 2.86 -1.23 -7.53
N SER A 55 3.02 -1.70 -6.30
CA SER A 55 3.08 -0.88 -5.10
C SER A 55 4.26 -1.35 -4.24
N PRO A 56 5.52 -1.18 -4.73
CA PRO A 56 6.68 -1.65 -4.01
C PRO A 56 6.71 -1.06 -2.61
N ARG A 57 6.85 -1.92 -1.60
CA ARG A 57 6.91 -1.48 -0.21
C ARG A 57 8.17 -0.65 0.00
N ASP A 58 7.99 0.59 0.43
CA ASP A 58 9.09 1.37 0.98
C ASP A 58 9.40 0.80 2.37
N PRO A 59 10.59 0.19 2.58
CA PRO A 59 10.90 -0.46 3.85
C PRO A 59 10.95 0.53 5.02
N ASN A 60 11.05 1.83 4.74
CA ASN A 60 11.08 2.85 5.77
C ASN A 60 9.68 3.28 6.24
N VAL A 61 8.59 2.78 5.67
CA VAL A 61 7.23 3.14 6.13
C VAL A 61 6.46 1.95 6.64
N ILE A 62 5.64 2.21 7.65
CA ILE A 62 4.72 1.21 8.23
C ILE A 62 3.29 1.71 8.06
N GLY A 63 2.43 0.80 7.59
CA GLY A 63 1.02 1.05 7.30
C GLY A 63 0.74 1.47 5.86
N ARG A 64 -0.46 1.11 5.38
CA ARG A 64 -0.91 1.36 4.00
C ARG A 64 -0.93 2.84 3.62
N ASN A 65 -1.19 3.74 4.57
CA ASN A 65 -1.14 5.18 4.32
C ASN A 65 0.18 5.81 4.78
N ARG A 66 1.21 5.00 5.01
CA ARG A 66 2.56 5.42 5.42
C ARG A 66 2.53 6.18 6.75
N GLU A 67 1.70 5.73 7.69
CA GLU A 67 1.42 6.41 8.94
C GLU A 67 2.64 6.55 9.85
N LEU A 68 3.56 5.59 9.81
CA LEU A 68 4.84 5.67 10.52
C LEU A 68 6.01 5.63 9.56
N LEU A 69 7.09 6.32 9.92
CA LEU A 69 8.28 6.49 9.10
C LEU A 69 9.54 6.23 9.94
N TRP A 70 10.40 5.34 9.46
CA TRP A 70 11.76 5.20 9.91
C TRP A 70 12.63 6.35 9.41
N ARG A 71 13.38 6.95 10.33
CA ARG A 71 14.43 7.95 10.04
C ARG A 71 15.52 7.81 11.09
N ASP A 72 16.76 7.66 10.65
CA ASP A 72 17.94 7.57 11.53
C ASP A 72 17.80 6.51 12.64
N GLY A 73 17.21 5.35 12.31
CA GLY A 73 17.00 4.26 13.26
C GLY A 73 15.92 4.52 14.33
N GLU A 74 15.12 5.57 14.16
CA GLU A 74 14.00 5.94 15.03
C GLU A 74 12.69 6.00 14.25
N LEU A 75 11.58 5.77 14.95
CA LEU A 75 10.25 5.63 14.36
C LEU A 75 9.42 6.88 14.66
N PHE A 76 8.97 7.54 13.60
CA PHE A 76 8.26 8.81 13.65
C PHE A 76 6.82 8.65 13.19
N VAL A 77 5.94 9.47 13.73
CA VAL A 77 4.60 9.67 13.16
C VAL A 77 4.74 10.47 11.87
N ASN A 78 4.06 10.04 10.80
CA ASN A 78 4.17 10.67 9.48
C ASN A 78 2.85 11.32 8.99
N PHE A 79 1.87 11.47 9.88
CA PHE A 79 0.56 12.04 9.57
C PHE A 79 0.04 13.00 10.65
N GLY A 80 -0.97 13.79 10.28
CA GLY A 80 -1.72 14.64 11.20
C GLY A 80 -0.86 15.67 11.96
N LYS A 81 -1.41 16.16 13.08
CA LYS A 81 -0.76 17.17 13.94
C LYS A 81 0.56 16.70 14.55
N LYS A 82 0.74 15.37 14.67
CA LYS A 82 1.90 14.72 15.29
C LYS A 82 2.99 14.34 14.31
N LYS A 83 2.84 14.70 13.03
CA LYS A 83 3.82 14.43 11.99
C LYS A 83 5.20 14.97 12.38
N GLY A 84 6.21 14.12 12.31
CA GLY A 84 7.60 14.43 12.65
C GLY A 84 7.97 14.23 14.12
N GLU A 85 7.04 13.81 14.98
CA GLU A 85 7.34 13.46 16.37
C GLU A 85 7.74 11.97 16.49
N LYS A 86 8.71 11.67 17.36
CA LYS A 86 9.15 10.30 17.63
C LYS A 86 8.11 9.56 18.46
N LEU A 87 7.87 8.29 18.13
CA LEU A 87 6.98 7.44 18.91
C LEU A 87 7.43 7.29 20.37
N ARG A 88 8.75 7.19 20.60
CA ARG A 88 9.33 7.12 21.96
C ARG A 88 9.01 8.36 22.79
N ASP A 89 9.10 9.56 22.21
CA ASP A 89 8.80 10.80 22.92
C ASP A 89 7.31 10.90 23.25
N LEU A 90 6.45 10.44 22.33
CA LEU A 90 5.00 10.40 22.52
C LEU A 90 4.56 9.39 23.58
N LEU A 91 5.31 8.31 23.80
CA LEU A 91 5.06 7.37 24.89
C LEU A 91 5.11 8.05 26.27
N PHE A 92 5.97 9.04 26.46
CA PHE A 92 6.09 9.74 27.74
C PHE A 92 5.17 10.96 27.83
N ARG A 93 5.03 11.73 26.75
CA ARG A 93 4.29 13.00 26.79
C ARG A 93 2.81 12.88 26.44
N GLU A 94 2.44 11.96 25.55
CA GLU A 94 1.12 11.95 24.91
C GLU A 94 0.55 10.54 24.64
N GLN A 95 0.53 9.66 25.65
CA GLN A 95 -0.02 8.30 25.51
C GLN A 95 -1.47 8.26 25.01
N ASN A 96 -2.26 9.30 25.29
CA ASN A 96 -3.65 9.38 24.80
C ASN A 96 -3.73 9.42 23.27
N PHE A 97 -2.76 10.04 22.59
CA PHE A 97 -2.67 10.01 21.13
C PHE A 97 -2.40 8.58 20.62
N LEU A 98 -1.46 7.86 21.26
CA LEU A 98 -1.17 6.46 20.92
C LEU A 98 -2.39 5.55 21.17
N LYS A 99 -3.10 5.73 22.28
CA LYS A 99 -4.36 5.02 22.58
C LYS A 99 -5.48 5.35 21.59
N TRP A 100 -5.52 6.58 21.08
CA TRP A 100 -6.48 6.96 20.03
C TRP A 100 -6.19 6.22 18.72
N ILE A 101 -4.92 6.05 18.34
CA ILE A 101 -4.54 5.24 17.17
C ILE A 101 -5.07 3.80 17.31
N LEU A 102 -4.92 3.18 18.50
CA LEU A 102 -5.41 1.82 18.73
C LEU A 102 -6.93 1.68 18.55
N LYS A 103 -7.69 2.71 18.93
CA LYS A 103 -9.16 2.75 18.82
C LYS A 103 -9.65 3.16 17.43
N GLY A 104 -8.88 3.95 16.70
CA GLY A 104 -9.25 4.47 15.37
C GLY A 104 -9.16 3.45 14.25
N ASP A 105 -9.50 3.87 13.03
CA ASP A 105 -9.34 3.05 11.82
C ASP A 105 -7.92 3.24 11.26
N PHE A 106 -7.02 2.35 11.68
CA PHE A 106 -5.61 2.33 11.30
C PHE A 106 -5.20 0.93 10.89
N ASP A 107 -4.19 0.86 10.02
CA ASP A 107 -3.59 -0.40 9.60
C ASP A 107 -3.23 -1.31 10.78
N THR A 108 -3.43 -2.62 10.62
CA THR A 108 -3.16 -3.61 11.66
C THR A 108 -1.68 -3.62 12.06
N GLU A 109 -0.77 -3.35 11.12
CA GLU A 109 0.65 -3.24 11.37
C GLU A 109 0.98 -2.02 12.24
N VAL A 110 0.37 -0.87 11.95
CA VAL A 110 0.50 0.35 12.76
C VAL A 110 -0.01 0.09 14.18
N LYS A 111 -1.20 -0.52 14.32
CA LYS A 111 -1.74 -0.86 15.63
C LYS A 111 -0.87 -1.84 16.40
N ALA A 112 -0.24 -2.80 15.73
CA ALA A 112 0.67 -3.74 16.37
C ALA A 112 1.89 -3.02 16.96
N VAL A 113 2.54 -2.13 16.18
CA VAL A 113 3.67 -1.32 16.66
C VAL A 113 3.29 -0.44 17.86
N ILE A 114 2.15 0.26 17.78
CA ILE A 114 1.71 1.13 18.86
C ILE A 114 1.34 0.35 20.12
N ARG A 115 0.76 -0.85 19.97
CA ARG A 115 0.44 -1.73 21.09
C ARG A 115 1.70 -2.22 21.80
N ASP A 116 2.66 -2.74 21.06
CA ASP A 116 3.94 -3.24 21.60
C ASP A 116 4.72 -2.12 22.31
N LEU A 117 4.68 -0.90 21.77
CA LEU A 117 5.25 0.27 22.42
C LEU A 117 4.58 0.61 23.76
N LEU A 118 3.24 0.59 23.82
CA LEU A 118 2.50 0.93 25.03
C LEU A 118 2.57 -0.16 26.11
N GLU A 119 2.55 -1.44 25.71
CA GLU A 119 2.50 -2.58 26.63
C GLU A 119 3.90 -3.03 27.07
N HIS A 120 4.90 -2.89 26.19
CA HIS A 120 6.23 -3.46 26.40
C HIS A 120 7.37 -2.45 26.25
N GLY A 121 7.09 -1.21 25.81
CA GLY A 121 8.12 -0.20 25.57
C GLY A 121 9.03 -0.53 24.39
N ARG A 122 8.61 -1.44 23.51
CA ARG A 122 9.41 -1.96 22.40
C ARG A 122 8.95 -1.37 21.08
N LEU A 123 9.90 -1.25 20.16
CA LEU A 123 9.67 -0.92 18.76
C LEU A 123 10.28 -2.02 17.89
N PRO A 124 9.74 -2.25 16.69
CA PRO A 124 10.35 -3.17 15.74
C PRO A 124 11.78 -2.73 15.41
N ALA A 125 12.60 -3.66 14.92
CA ALA A 125 13.93 -3.32 14.41
C ALA A 125 13.81 -2.43 13.17
N ALA A 126 14.72 -1.46 13.02
CA ALA A 126 14.81 -0.67 11.81
C ALA A 126 15.13 -1.58 10.60
N PRO A 127 14.58 -1.28 9.42
CA PRO A 127 14.97 -1.97 8.19
C PRO A 127 16.48 -1.81 7.97
N ALA A 128 17.09 -2.79 7.30
CA ALA A 128 18.50 -2.68 6.92
C ALA A 128 18.70 -1.42 6.06
N ALA A 129 19.77 -0.67 6.34
CA ALA A 129 20.17 0.44 5.50
C ALA A 129 20.44 -0.09 4.08
N LYS A 130 19.82 0.55 3.08
CA LYS A 130 20.14 0.31 1.67
C LYS A 130 21.48 0.94 1.32
#